data_AF-F4QP64-F1
#
_entry.id   AF-F4QP64-F1
#
_cell.length_a   1.000
_cell.length_b   1.000
_cell.length_c   1.000
_cell.angle_alpha   90.00
_cell.angle_beta   90.00
_cell.angle_gamma   90.00
#
_symmetry.space_group_name_H-M   'P 1'
#
loop_
_entity.id
_entity.type
_entity.pdbx_description
1 polymer ?
#
loop_
_entity_poly.entity_id
_entity_poly.type
_entity_poly.pdbx_seq_one_letter_code
_entity_poly.pdbx_strand_id
1 'polypeptide(L)'
;MRLKSYGESTEGAYDWWLLGPNGFFRRFAGTGYGVEASVEGGVLTLQNPSFAQAVQVTVRDTHGSERRFNLAPQPPHPDDHATVSETVDLALSAGWYDVTLRGDGFEQRFAGHVENGRASLSDPLAFGPAPLKV
;
A
#
# COMPACT_ATOMS: atom_id res chain seq x y z
N MET A 1 1.16 5.38 -18.73
CA MET A 1 2.01 5.22 -17.52
C MET A 1 3.16 6.22 -17.62
N ARG A 2 3.28 7.14 -16.65
CA ARG A 2 4.35 8.15 -16.64
C ARG A 2 5.17 7.89 -15.38
N LEU A 3 6.34 7.29 -15.54
CA LEU A 3 7.29 7.08 -14.45
C LEU A 3 8.03 8.41 -14.23
N LYS A 4 8.00 8.93 -13.00
CA LYS A 4 8.89 9.99 -12.55
C LYS A 4 9.56 9.46 -11.29
N SER A 5 10.86 9.20 -11.35
CA SER A 5 11.66 8.86 -10.18
C SER A 5 12.29 10.13 -9.61
N TYR A 6 12.25 10.29 -8.29
CA TYR A 6 12.97 11.32 -7.54
C TYR A 6 13.52 10.64 -6.27
N GLY A 7 14.83 10.73 -6.03
CA GLY A 7 15.47 10.23 -4.80
C GLY A 7 17.00 10.11 -4.94
N GLU A 8 17.74 10.73 -4.02
CA GLU A 8 19.17 10.44 -3.79
C GLU A 8 19.28 9.19 -2.90
N SER A 9 20.05 8.19 -3.34
CA SER A 9 20.37 7.03 -2.51
C SER A 9 21.68 7.27 -1.77
N THR A 10 21.61 7.37 -0.45
CA THR A 10 22.76 7.13 0.44
C THR A 10 22.54 5.77 1.08
N GLU A 11 23.50 4.84 0.90
CA GLU A 11 23.54 3.54 1.58
C GLU A 11 22.29 2.64 1.40
N GLY A 12 21.84 2.42 0.16
CA GLY A 12 20.77 1.44 -0.11
C GLY A 12 19.36 1.87 0.31
N ALA A 13 19.20 3.10 0.80
CA ALA A 13 17.89 3.72 0.99
C ALA A 13 17.19 4.00 -0.36
N TYR A 14 15.87 3.86 -0.38
CA TYR A 14 15.01 4.10 -1.54
C TYR A 14 13.75 4.89 -1.16
N ASP A 15 13.24 5.65 -2.12
CA ASP A 15 11.90 6.26 -2.09
C ASP A 15 11.39 6.37 -3.53
N TRP A 16 10.45 5.49 -3.89
CA TRP A 16 9.86 5.42 -5.21
C TRP A 16 8.36 5.60 -5.13
N TRP A 17 7.80 6.26 -6.13
CA TRP A 17 6.35 6.42 -6.21
C TRP A 17 5.84 6.29 -7.64
N LEU A 18 4.60 5.83 -7.75
CA LEU A 18 3.88 5.63 -8.99
C LEU A 18 2.55 6.37 -8.91
N LEU A 19 2.20 7.05 -10.01
CA LEU A 19 0.93 7.72 -10.19
C LEU A 19 0.20 7.12 -11.39
N GLY A 20 -1.12 6.97 -11.25
CA GLY A 20 -2.02 6.52 -12.30
C GLY A 20 -3.35 7.28 -12.28
N PRO A 21 -4.27 6.92 -13.18
CA PRO A 21 -5.63 7.44 -13.19
C PRO A 21 -6.36 7.19 -11.86
N ASN A 22 -7.43 7.95 -11.62
CA ASN A 22 -8.37 7.73 -10.51
C ASN A 22 -7.69 7.66 -9.13
N GLY A 23 -6.73 8.58 -8.95
CA GLY A 23 -5.96 8.72 -7.71
C GLY A 23 -5.06 7.53 -7.38
N PHE A 24 -4.82 6.62 -8.34
CA PHE A 24 -3.90 5.51 -8.14
C PHE A 24 -2.53 6.05 -7.76
N PHE A 25 -2.14 5.78 -6.52
CA PHE A 25 -0.86 6.17 -5.97
C PHE A 25 -0.25 4.99 -5.24
N ARG A 26 1.03 4.75 -5.51
CA ARG A 26 1.86 3.79 -4.78
C ARG A 26 3.12 4.49 -4.36
N ARG A 27 3.54 4.33 -3.10
CA ARG A 27 4.88 4.74 -2.65
C ARG A 27 5.55 3.58 -1.96
N PHE A 28 6.85 3.44 -2.16
CA PHE A 28 7.72 2.44 -1.56
C PHE A 28 8.95 3.19 -1.05
N ALA A 29 9.15 3.22 0.25
CA ALA A 29 10.30 3.88 0.86
C ALA A 29 10.91 3.00 1.95
N GLY A 30 12.22 3.07 2.12
CA GLY A 30 12.90 2.29 3.15
C GLY A 30 14.35 1.99 2.86
N THR A 31 14.89 1.06 3.62
CA THR A 31 16.25 0.50 3.50
C THR A 31 16.24 -1.03 3.37
N GLY A 32 15.10 -1.69 3.65
CA GLY A 32 14.92 -3.13 3.55
C GLY A 32 13.85 -3.54 2.53
N TYR A 33 13.75 -4.84 2.26
CA TYR A 33 12.67 -5.38 1.42
C TYR A 33 11.33 -5.27 2.15
N GLY A 34 10.35 -4.66 1.49
CA GLY A 34 8.98 -4.59 2.00
C GLY A 34 8.22 -5.90 1.82
N VAL A 35 6.90 -5.80 1.98
CA VAL A 35 5.97 -6.88 1.64
C VAL A 35 5.40 -6.69 0.24
N GLU A 36 4.89 -7.77 -0.34
CA GLU A 36 4.06 -7.69 -1.53
C GLU A 36 2.63 -7.36 -1.10
N ALA A 37 2.02 -6.38 -1.76
CA ALA A 37 0.68 -5.95 -1.42
C ALA A 37 -0.12 -5.50 -2.64
N SER A 38 -1.42 -5.82 -2.64
CA SER A 38 -2.39 -5.37 -3.64
C SER A 38 -3.67 -4.90 -2.98
N VAL A 39 -4.39 -3.99 -3.64
CA VAL A 39 -5.74 -3.57 -3.22
C VAL A 39 -6.67 -3.76 -4.40
N GLU A 40 -7.59 -4.71 -4.31
CA GLU A 40 -8.52 -5.08 -5.37
C GLU A 40 -9.93 -5.18 -4.79
N GLY A 41 -10.90 -4.46 -5.38
CA GLY A 41 -12.30 -4.52 -4.91
C GLY A 41 -12.50 -4.13 -3.43
N GLY A 42 -11.56 -3.38 -2.84
CA GLY A 42 -11.57 -3.05 -1.40
C GLY A 42 -10.96 -4.12 -0.49
N VAL A 43 -10.30 -5.13 -1.06
CA VAL A 43 -9.54 -6.13 -0.31
C VAL A 43 -8.06 -5.81 -0.43
N LEU A 44 -7.42 -5.52 0.70
CA LEU A 44 -5.97 -5.48 0.84
C LEU A 44 -5.46 -6.91 1.00
N THR A 45 -4.59 -7.34 0.10
CA THR A 45 -3.90 -8.63 0.19
C THR A 45 -2.42 -8.38 0.48
N LEU A 46 -1.89 -9.07 1.49
CA LEU A 46 -0.50 -8.97 1.94
C LEU A 46 0.19 -10.32 1.81
N GLN A 47 1.41 -10.31 1.29
CA GLN A 47 2.27 -11.48 1.18
C GLN A 47 3.69 -11.13 1.62
N ASN A 48 4.30 -12.05 2.35
CA ASN A 48 5.71 -11.97 2.70
C ASN A 48 6.52 -12.62 1.57
N PRO A 49 7.46 -11.92 0.91
CA PRO A 49 8.31 -12.51 -0.13
C PRO A 49 9.45 -13.38 0.43
N SER A 50 9.68 -13.38 1.75
CA SER A 50 10.74 -14.14 2.39
C SER A 50 10.35 -15.60 2.61
N PHE A 51 11.21 -16.54 2.19
CA PHE A 51 11.08 -17.98 2.48
C PHE A 51 11.65 -18.37 3.85
N ALA A 52 12.32 -17.45 4.55
CA ALA A 52 13.10 -17.78 5.76
C ALA A 52 12.63 -17.05 7.02
N GLN A 53 12.07 -15.85 6.89
CA GLN A 53 11.80 -14.97 8.04
C GLN A 53 10.36 -14.47 8.01
N ALA A 54 9.73 -14.45 9.18
CA ALA A 54 8.43 -13.80 9.34
C ALA A 54 8.61 -12.28 9.32
N VAL A 55 7.59 -11.56 8.86
CA VAL A 55 7.58 -10.09 8.80
C VAL A 55 6.40 -9.56 9.59
N GLN A 56 6.66 -8.64 10.52
CA GLN A 56 5.60 -7.89 11.18
C GLN A 56 5.22 -6.68 10.32
N VAL A 57 3.93 -6.57 10.02
CA VAL A 57 3.37 -5.47 9.23
C VAL A 57 2.30 -4.76 10.03
N THR A 58 2.42 -3.45 10.13
CA THR A 58 1.36 -2.57 10.63
C THR A 58 0.65 -1.93 9.44
N VAL A 59 -0.65 -2.15 9.34
CA VAL A 59 -1.54 -1.53 8.36
C VAL A 59 -2.28 -0.40 9.06
N ARG A 60 -2.24 0.79 8.45
CA ARG A 60 -2.98 1.96 8.92
C ARG A 60 -3.80 2.56 7.78
N ASP A 61 -5.06 2.88 8.03
CA ASP A 61 -5.90 3.65 7.11
C ASP A 61 -5.88 5.16 7.44
N THR A 62 -6.43 5.98 6.54
CA THR A 62 -6.59 7.43 6.76
C THR A 62 -7.59 7.80 7.85
N HIS A 63 -8.44 6.87 8.27
CA HIS A 63 -9.41 7.06 9.35
C HIS A 63 -8.81 6.82 10.74
N GLY A 64 -7.56 6.35 10.80
CA GLY A 64 -6.82 6.13 12.03
C GLY A 64 -6.92 4.71 12.57
N SER A 65 -7.57 3.78 11.86
CA SER A 65 -7.54 2.36 12.22
C SER A 65 -6.13 1.82 12.03
N GLU A 66 -5.64 1.07 13.01
CA GLU A 66 -4.35 0.39 12.95
C GLU A 66 -4.54 -1.10 13.24
N ARG A 67 -3.99 -1.95 12.38
CA ARG A 67 -4.01 -3.41 12.51
C ARG A 67 -2.60 -3.95 12.31
N ARG A 68 -2.23 -4.97 13.08
CA ARG A 68 -0.90 -5.60 13.00
C ARG A 68 -1.03 -7.05 12.59
N PHE A 69 -0.19 -7.44 11.64
CA PHE A 69 -0.12 -8.79 11.12
C PHE A 69 1.30 -9.33 11.31
N ASN A 70 1.39 -10.62 11.60
CA ASN A 70 2.64 -11.35 11.54
C ASN A 70 2.56 -12.30 10.34
N LEU A 71 3.22 -11.93 9.24
CA LEU A 71 3.21 -12.71 8.01
C LEU A 71 4.27 -13.81 8.14
N ALA A 72 3.85 -15.07 8.11
CA ALA A 72 4.77 -16.20 8.09
C ALA A 72 5.68 -16.16 6.84
N PRO A 73 6.86 -16.80 6.88
CA PRO A 73 7.63 -17.02 5.66
C PRO A 73 6.80 -17.78 4.61
N GLN A 74 7.11 -17.58 3.33
CA GLN A 74 6.50 -18.40 2.29
C GLN A 74 6.82 -19.89 2.50
N PRO A 75 5.83 -20.77 2.28
CA PRO A 75 6.05 -22.19 2.21
C PRO A 75 7.11 -22.56 1.15
N PRO A 76 7.73 -23.76 1.26
CA PRO A 76 8.82 -24.15 0.37
C PRO A 76 8.41 -24.34 -1.10
N HIS A 77 7.11 -24.52 -1.36
CA HIS A 77 6.59 -24.71 -2.71
C HIS A 77 6.30 -23.33 -3.34
N PRO A 78 6.79 -23.04 -4.57
CA PRO A 78 6.66 -21.72 -5.19
C PRO A 78 5.22 -21.24 -5.39
N ASP A 79 4.28 -22.18 -5.50
CA ASP A 79 2.84 -21.90 -5.69
C ASP A 79 2.08 -21.72 -4.37
N ASP A 80 2.72 -22.01 -3.24
CA ASP A 80 2.11 -21.87 -1.93
C ASP A 80 2.48 -20.48 -1.39
N HIS A 81 1.48 -19.62 -1.23
CA HIS A 81 1.68 -18.27 -0.67
C HIS A 81 0.97 -18.13 0.67
N ALA A 82 1.73 -17.89 1.73
CA ALA A 82 1.17 -17.43 2.99
C ALA A 82 0.59 -16.02 2.76
N THR A 83 -0.74 -15.96 2.64
CA THR A 83 -1.47 -14.74 2.29
C THR A 83 -2.35 -14.30 3.45
N VAL A 84 -2.33 -13.01 3.75
CA VAL A 84 -3.30 -12.37 4.64
C VAL A 84 -4.15 -11.41 3.81
N SER A 85 -5.47 -11.55 3.93
CA SER A 85 -6.43 -10.65 3.29
C SER A 85 -7.20 -9.86 4.34
N GLU A 86 -7.36 -8.57 4.10
CA GLU A 86 -8.01 -7.63 4.98
C GLU A 86 -9.01 -6.78 4.18
N THR A 87 -10.22 -6.61 4.69
CA THR A 87 -11.17 -5.66 4.13
C THR A 87 -10.77 -4.25 4.50
N VAL A 88 -10.59 -3.41 3.48
CA VAL A 88 -10.50 -1.96 3.63
C VAL A 88 -11.93 -1.44 3.72
N ASP A 89 -12.24 -0.70 4.78
CA ASP A 89 -13.56 -0.08 4.89
C ASP A 89 -13.66 1.05 3.87
N LEU A 90 -14.53 0.86 2.87
CA LEU A 90 -14.80 1.83 1.81
C LEU A 90 -16.17 2.50 1.95
N ALA A 91 -16.96 2.11 2.96
CA ALA A 91 -18.37 2.49 3.05
C ALA A 91 -18.54 4.01 3.20
N LEU A 92 -17.63 4.64 3.92
CA LEU A 92 -17.66 6.09 4.19
C LEU A 92 -16.81 6.91 3.21
N SER A 93 -16.03 6.26 2.35
CA SER A 93 -15.08 6.92 1.44
C SER A 93 -15.52 6.86 -0.03
N ALA A 94 -16.74 6.42 -0.32
CA ALA A 94 -17.27 6.31 -1.69
C ALA A 94 -16.37 5.52 -2.65
N GLY A 95 -15.68 4.49 -2.15
CA GLY A 95 -14.77 3.63 -2.92
C GLY A 95 -13.31 4.10 -2.93
N TRP A 96 -12.97 5.18 -2.23
CA TRP A 96 -11.60 5.63 -2.06
C TRP A 96 -10.90 4.86 -0.94
N TYR A 97 -9.65 4.47 -1.17
CA TYR A 97 -8.78 3.88 -0.14
C TYR A 97 -7.47 4.64 -0.08
N ASP A 98 -6.89 4.64 1.11
CA ASP A 98 -5.54 5.11 1.38
C ASP A 98 -5.03 4.37 2.62
N VAL A 99 -4.15 3.40 2.37
CA VAL A 99 -3.57 2.53 3.39
C VAL A 99 -2.06 2.63 3.37
N THR A 100 -1.47 2.69 4.56
CA THR A 100 -0.02 2.69 4.78
C THR A 100 0.38 1.40 5.48
N LEU A 101 1.34 0.70 4.89
CA LEU A 101 2.00 -0.49 5.42
C LEU A 101 3.34 -0.09 6.01
N ARG A 102 3.64 -0.51 7.24
CA ARG A 102 4.92 -0.29 7.90
C ARG A 102 5.47 -1.58 8.44
N GLY A 103 6.75 -1.82 8.22
CA GLY A 103 7.50 -2.90 8.85
C GLY A 103 8.93 -2.46 9.14
N ASP A 104 9.78 -3.42 9.49
CA ASP A 104 11.17 -3.12 9.79
C ASP A 104 11.91 -2.65 8.52
N GLY A 105 12.36 -1.41 8.53
CA GLY A 105 13.09 -0.81 7.41
C GLY A 105 12.27 -0.52 6.15
N PHE A 106 10.93 -0.53 6.19
CA PHE A 106 10.10 -0.14 5.04
C PHE A 106 8.78 0.55 5.41
N GLU A 107 8.33 1.44 4.52
CA GLU A 107 7.00 2.01 4.46
C GLU A 107 6.47 1.93 3.02
N GLN A 108 5.24 1.44 2.86
CA GLN A 108 4.56 1.42 1.57
C GLN A 108 3.19 2.07 1.69
N ARG A 109 2.78 2.86 0.72
CA ARG A 109 1.46 3.52 0.72
C ARG A 109 0.70 3.16 -0.55
N PHE A 110 -0.56 2.80 -0.38
CA PHE A 110 -1.48 2.40 -1.45
C PHE A 110 -2.71 3.28 -1.34
N ALA A 111 -2.90 4.19 -2.30
CA ALA A 111 -4.10 4.99 -2.41
C ALA A 111 -4.74 4.89 -3.80
N GLY A 112 -6.03 5.12 -3.87
CA GLY A 112 -6.77 5.16 -5.13
C GLY A 112 -8.26 4.94 -4.95
N HIS A 113 -8.96 4.84 -6.07
CA HIS A 113 -10.38 4.54 -6.11
C HIS A 113 -10.63 3.11 -6.63
N VAL A 114 -11.64 2.43 -6.09
CA VAL A 114 -12.09 1.14 -6.62
C VAL A 114 -12.94 1.36 -7.86
N GLU A 115 -12.36 1.02 -9.01
CA GLU A 115 -13.02 1.06 -10.31
C GLU A 115 -14.04 -0.08 -10.45
N ASN A 116 -15.33 0.27 -10.37
CA ASN A 116 -16.44 -0.67 -10.57
C ASN A 116 -17.34 -0.28 -11.75
N GLY A 117 -16.92 0.70 -12.56
CA GLY A 117 -17.66 1.21 -13.72
C GLY A 117 -18.89 2.05 -13.39
N ARG A 118 -19.19 2.31 -12.12
CA ARG A 118 -20.30 3.19 -11.70
C ARG A 118 -19.80 4.61 -11.49
N ALA A 119 -20.68 5.60 -11.67
CA ALA A 119 -20.37 6.97 -11.31
C ALA A 119 -20.01 7.06 -9.82
N SER A 120 -18.88 7.71 -9.51
CA SER A 120 -18.39 7.90 -8.14
C SER A 120 -18.03 9.37 -7.89
N LEU A 121 -17.68 9.67 -6.64
CA LEU A 121 -17.15 10.98 -6.27
C LEU A 121 -15.68 11.09 -6.68
N SER A 122 -15.29 12.27 -7.15
CA SER A 122 -13.88 12.65 -7.30
C SER A 122 -13.17 12.62 -5.94
N ASP A 123 -11.83 12.56 -5.96
CA ASP A 123 -10.99 12.43 -4.76
C ASP A 123 -11.52 13.30 -3.60
N PRO A 124 -11.93 12.72 -2.46
CA PRO A 124 -12.46 13.46 -1.33
C PRO A 124 -11.48 14.51 -0.79
N LEU A 125 -10.17 14.29 -0.98
CA LEU A 125 -9.11 15.21 -0.58
C LEU A 125 -8.85 16.32 -1.62
N ALA A 126 -9.45 16.27 -2.80
CA ALA A 126 -9.37 17.37 -3.78
C ALA A 126 -10.09 18.65 -3.31
N PHE A 127 -10.92 18.58 -2.26
CA PHE A 127 -11.73 19.70 -1.76
C PHE A 127 -11.38 20.17 -0.33
N GLY A 128 -10.23 19.76 0.25
CA GLY A 128 -9.76 20.22 1.58
C GLY A 128 -8.29 19.89 1.85
N PRO A 129 -7.55 20.65 2.68
CA PRO A 129 -6.19 21.06 2.32
C PRO A 129 -5.13 20.00 2.65
N ALA A 130 -4.28 19.70 1.66
CA ALA A 130 -2.85 19.54 1.92
C ALA A 130 -2.03 19.95 0.68
N PRO A 131 -1.20 20.99 0.76
CA PRO A 131 -0.24 21.31 -0.28
C PRO A 131 0.81 20.20 -0.33
N LEU A 132 1.10 19.71 -1.54
CA LEU A 132 2.31 18.96 -1.82
C LEU A 132 3.49 19.89 -1.54
N LYS A 133 4.10 19.78 -0.37
CA LYS A 133 5.43 20.36 -0.14
C LYS A 133 6.43 19.46 -0.85
N VAL A 134 6.96 20.00 -1.94
CA VAL A 134 8.19 19.55 -2.62
C VAL A 134 9.38 19.91 -1.75
#